data_AF-A0A321LPT2-F1
#
_entry.id   AF-A0A321LPT2-F1
#
_cell.length_a   1.000
_cell.length_b   1.000
_cell.length_c   1.000
_cell.angle_alpha   90.00
_cell.angle_beta   90.00
_cell.angle_gamma   90.00
#
_symmetry.space_group_name_H-M   'P 1'
#
loop_
_entity.id
_entity.type
_entity.pdbx_description
1 polymer ?
#
loop_
_entity_poly.entity_id
_entity_poly.type
_entity_poly.pdbx_seq_one_letter_code
_entity_poly.pdbx_strand_id
1 'polypeptide(L)'
;MVLLLVASCAPHRVDANGNKSPIPVTPWEKVLVANAELGIFNNGLAKGVIAANNAGVLDTGTTEAITTEQFHIAAVKNELDNILSQGQAAASSQSDKIKSLTDSITASVNKLITSGNAGIKNKQNAAELVAELQGINDASGGLVSLLKQVGVLK
;
A
#
# COMPACT_ATOMS: atom_id res chain seq x y z
N MET A 1 -41.38 -3.69 16.86
CA MET A 1 -40.53 -3.39 15.69
C MET A 1 -39.45 -2.43 16.16
N VAL A 2 -38.32 -2.98 16.62
CA VAL A 2 -37.22 -2.19 17.19
C VAL A 2 -36.22 -1.94 16.07
N LEU A 3 -36.13 -0.68 15.61
CA LEU A 3 -35.04 -0.23 14.75
C LEU A 3 -33.76 -0.21 15.61
N LEU A 4 -32.93 -1.25 15.48
CA LEU A 4 -31.54 -1.21 15.88
C LEU A 4 -30.79 -0.32 14.88
N LEU A 5 -30.67 0.97 15.23
CA LEU A 5 -29.69 1.87 14.63
C LEU A 5 -28.30 1.31 14.93
N VAL A 6 -27.71 0.64 13.94
CA VAL A 6 -26.29 0.31 13.95
C VAL A 6 -25.55 1.63 13.89
N ALA A 7 -25.13 2.15 15.05
CA ALA A 7 -24.22 3.27 15.15
C ALA A 7 -22.88 2.81 14.58
N SER A 8 -22.76 2.92 13.25
CA SER A 8 -21.49 2.88 12.53
C SER A 8 -20.60 3.93 13.17
N CYS A 9 -19.66 3.48 14.00
CA CYS A 9 -18.65 4.35 14.58
C CYS A 9 -17.74 4.79 13.43
N ALA A 10 -18.03 5.95 12.85
CA ALA A 10 -17.15 6.55 11.86
C ALA A 10 -15.77 6.76 12.51
N PRO A 11 -14.65 6.42 11.85
CA PRO A 11 -13.33 6.70 12.37
C PRO A 11 -13.18 8.22 12.54
N HIS A 12 -12.82 8.63 13.76
CA HIS A 12 -12.55 10.02 14.13
C HIS A 12 -11.05 10.26 14.13
N ARG A 13 -10.63 11.46 13.72
CA ARG A 13 -9.23 11.88 13.89
C ARG A 13 -8.89 11.91 15.38
N VAL A 14 -7.63 11.71 15.72
CA VAL A 14 -7.13 11.90 17.08
C VAL A 14 -6.20 13.11 17.08
N ASP A 15 -6.38 14.02 18.06
CA ASP A 15 -5.50 15.17 18.22
C ASP A 15 -4.15 14.78 18.84
N ALA A 16 -3.22 15.73 18.94
CA ALA A 16 -1.87 15.50 19.50
C ALA A 16 -1.89 15.03 20.97
N ASN A 17 -3.02 15.21 21.68
CA ASN A 17 -3.22 14.78 23.06
C ASN A 17 -3.98 13.45 23.16
N GLY A 18 -4.27 12.80 22.02
CA GLY A 18 -5.01 11.54 21.96
C GLY A 18 -6.53 11.68 22.09
N ASN A 19 -7.08 12.90 22.03
CA ASN A 19 -8.54 13.10 22.09
C ASN A 19 -9.17 12.89 20.71
N LYS A 20 -10.36 12.29 20.69
CA LYS A 20 -11.14 12.14 19.46
C LYS A 20 -11.63 13.51 18.98
N SER A 21 -11.22 13.87 17.77
CA SER A 21 -11.73 15.05 17.07
C SER A 21 -13.21 14.86 16.73
N PRO A 22 -14.05 15.89 16.92
CA PRO A 22 -15.43 15.86 16.47
C PRO A 22 -15.55 15.83 14.93
N ILE A 23 -14.48 16.14 14.20
CA ILE A 23 -14.44 16.12 12.74
C ILE A 23 -14.22 14.68 12.24
N PRO A 24 -15.18 14.10 11.50
CA PRO A 24 -15.01 12.76 10.93
C PRO A 24 -13.89 12.72 9.88
N VAL A 25 -13.24 11.56 9.74
CA VAL A 25 -12.28 11.33 8.65
C VAL A 25 -13.04 11.31 7.32
N THR A 26 -12.65 12.19 6.40
CA THR A 26 -13.27 12.29 5.07
C THR A 26 -12.89 11.10 4.18
N PRO A 27 -13.71 10.77 3.17
CA PRO A 27 -13.33 9.74 2.19
C PRO A 27 -12.00 10.01 1.50
N TRP A 28 -11.71 11.27 1.17
CA TRP A 28 -10.43 11.65 0.56
C TRP A 28 -9.24 11.42 1.49
N GLU A 29 -9.39 11.70 2.79
CA GLU A 29 -8.32 11.39 3.75
C GLU A 29 -8.03 9.89 3.84
N LYS A 30 -9.05 9.03 3.71
CA LYS A 30 -8.83 7.59 3.65
C LYS A 30 -7.99 7.19 2.44
N VAL A 31 -8.20 7.83 1.28
CA VAL A 31 -7.36 7.64 0.08
C VAL A 31 -5.90 8.00 0.38
N LEU A 32 -5.67 9.16 1.02
CA LEU A 32 -4.32 9.60 1.38
C LEU A 32 -3.64 8.65 2.37
N VAL A 33 -4.38 8.13 3.36
CA VAL A 33 -3.88 7.14 4.32
C VAL A 33 -3.52 5.83 3.62
N ALA A 34 -4.41 5.29 2.77
CA ALA A 34 -4.13 4.05 2.04
C ALA A 34 -2.90 4.18 1.12
N ASN A 35 -2.74 5.33 0.48
CA ASN A 35 -1.54 5.61 -0.32
C ASN A 35 -0.28 5.77 0.54
N ALA A 36 -0.38 6.25 1.79
CA ALA A 36 0.74 6.26 2.73
C ALA A 36 1.11 4.85 3.20
N GLU A 37 0.13 3.98 3.44
CA GLU A 37 0.34 2.57 3.83
C GLU A 37 1.16 1.79 2.81
N LEU A 38 0.99 2.06 1.50
CA LEU A 38 1.88 1.51 0.46
C LEU A 38 3.36 1.75 0.75
N GLY A 39 3.71 2.96 1.22
CA GLY A 39 5.09 3.29 1.57
C GLY A 39 5.56 2.59 2.84
N ILE A 40 4.66 2.37 3.80
CA ILE A 40 4.98 1.64 5.04
C ILE A 40 5.35 0.20 4.71
N PHE A 41 4.52 -0.51 3.95
CA PHE A 41 4.79 -1.89 3.57
C PHE A 41 6.00 -2.02 2.64
N ASN A 42 6.19 -1.10 1.68
CA ASN A 42 7.39 -1.13 0.83
C ASN A 42 8.69 -0.91 1.64
N ASN A 43 8.65 -0.05 2.66
CA ASN A 43 9.77 0.13 3.58
C ASN A 43 9.97 -1.07 4.52
N GLY A 44 8.88 -1.72 4.95
CA GLY A 44 8.92 -2.96 5.71
C GLY A 44 9.60 -4.08 4.91
N LEU A 45 9.21 -4.23 3.65
CA LEU A 45 9.82 -5.15 2.70
C LEU A 45 11.33 -4.88 2.54
N ALA A 46 11.74 -3.62 2.39
CA ALA A 46 13.16 -3.24 2.30
C ALA A 46 13.96 -3.70 3.52
N LYS A 47 13.44 -3.45 4.72
CA LYS A 47 14.07 -3.88 5.98
C LYS A 47 14.15 -5.40 6.08
N GLY A 48 13.08 -6.09 5.71
CA GLY A 48 13.04 -7.55 5.67
C GLY A 48 14.09 -8.14 4.72
N VAL A 49 14.26 -7.54 3.53
CA VAL A 49 15.26 -8.02 2.55
C VAL A 49 16.67 -7.83 3.07
N ILE A 50 16.98 -6.67 3.66
CA ILE A 50 18.29 -6.40 4.27
C ILE A 50 18.57 -7.41 5.39
N ALA A 51 17.61 -7.64 6.28
CA ALA A 51 17.75 -8.60 7.38
C ALA A 51 17.97 -10.03 6.86
N ALA A 52 17.17 -10.46 5.88
CA ALA A 52 17.25 -11.80 5.31
C ALA A 52 18.55 -12.02 4.50
N ASN A 53 19.03 -11.00 3.79
CA ASN A 53 20.33 -11.03 3.10
C ASN A 53 21.50 -11.11 4.10
N ASN A 54 21.48 -10.29 5.17
CA ASN A 54 22.51 -10.34 6.22
C ASN A 54 22.54 -11.68 6.97
N ALA A 55 21.39 -12.34 7.09
CA ALA A 55 21.27 -13.68 7.67
C ALA A 55 21.67 -14.81 6.69
N GLY A 56 22.05 -14.48 5.45
CA GLY A 56 22.44 -15.46 4.41
C GLY A 56 21.28 -16.33 3.91
N VAL A 57 20.03 -15.87 4.09
CA VAL A 57 18.82 -16.63 3.77
C VAL A 57 18.39 -16.43 2.32
N LEU A 58 18.61 -15.22 1.78
CA LEU A 58 18.36 -14.89 0.38
C LEU A 58 19.66 -15.05 -0.42
N ASP A 59 19.54 -15.60 -1.62
CA ASP A 59 20.61 -15.49 -2.61
C ASP A 59 20.62 -14.08 -3.25
N THR A 60 21.72 -13.77 -3.94
CA THR A 60 21.93 -12.45 -4.56
C THR A 60 20.90 -12.14 -5.64
N GLY A 61 20.52 -13.12 -6.47
CA GLY A 61 19.56 -12.91 -7.56
C GLY A 61 18.15 -12.64 -7.03
N THR A 62 17.75 -13.36 -5.99
CA THR A 62 16.52 -13.10 -5.24
C THR A 62 16.52 -11.70 -4.63
N THR A 63 17.61 -11.33 -3.95
CA THR A 63 17.75 -10.01 -3.33
C THR A 63 17.64 -8.88 -4.37
N GLU A 64 18.32 -9.04 -5.51
CA GLU A 64 18.28 -8.08 -6.62
C GLU A 64 16.88 -7.95 -7.23
N ALA A 65 16.18 -9.06 -7.45
CA ALA A 65 14.83 -9.06 -8.00
C ALA A 65 13.84 -8.32 -7.07
N ILE A 66 13.87 -8.61 -5.75
CA ILE A 66 12.99 -7.93 -4.80
C ILE A 66 13.34 -6.45 -4.71
N THR A 67 14.63 -6.11 -4.64
CA THR A 67 15.09 -4.72 -4.53
C THR A 67 14.71 -3.90 -5.76
N THR A 68 14.80 -4.48 -6.96
CA THR A 68 14.41 -3.81 -8.22
C THR A 68 12.94 -3.42 -8.21
N GLU A 69 12.06 -4.37 -7.88
CA GLU A 69 10.62 -4.12 -7.84
C GLU A 69 10.23 -3.18 -6.68
N GLN A 70 10.95 -3.20 -5.54
CA GLN A 70 10.78 -2.20 -4.47
C GLN A 70 11.08 -0.78 -4.94
N PHE A 71 12.16 -0.58 -5.69
CA PHE A 71 12.50 0.74 -6.25
C PHE A 71 11.43 1.20 -7.23
N HIS A 72 10.92 0.29 -8.05
CA HIS A 72 9.82 0.59 -8.96
C HIS A 72 8.56 1.01 -8.20
N ILE A 73 8.15 0.24 -7.18
CA ILE A 73 7.00 0.57 -6.32
C ILE A 73 7.19 1.94 -5.65
N ALA A 74 8.39 2.25 -5.15
CA ALA A 74 8.71 3.54 -4.54
C ALA A 74 8.58 4.70 -5.54
N ALA A 75 9.07 4.52 -6.77
CA ALA A 75 8.95 5.53 -7.82
C ALA A 75 7.47 5.78 -8.19
N VAL A 76 6.70 4.71 -8.39
CA VAL A 76 5.26 4.80 -8.67
C VAL A 76 4.50 5.47 -7.53
N LYS A 77 4.84 5.15 -6.28
CA LYS A 77 4.25 5.79 -5.10
C LYS A 77 4.55 7.29 -5.07
N ASN A 78 5.78 7.71 -5.37
CA ASN A 78 6.10 9.14 -5.44
C ASN A 78 5.26 9.88 -6.50
N GLU A 79 4.99 9.24 -7.64
CA GLU A 79 4.07 9.81 -8.62
C GLU A 79 2.62 9.89 -8.11
N LEU A 80 2.15 8.86 -7.41
CA LEU A 80 0.84 8.90 -6.75
C LEU A 80 0.78 10.01 -5.70
N ASP A 81 1.80 10.16 -4.85
CA ASP A 81 1.88 11.23 -3.83
C ASP A 81 1.77 12.61 -4.48
N ASN A 82 2.49 12.83 -5.59
CA ASN A 82 2.45 14.08 -6.33
C ASN A 82 1.05 14.39 -6.89
N ILE A 83 0.30 13.39 -7.35
CA ILE A 83 -1.05 13.59 -7.87
C ILE A 83 -2.05 13.79 -6.73
N LEU A 84 -2.03 12.90 -5.73
CA LEU A 84 -3.02 12.88 -4.66
C LEU A 84 -2.88 14.07 -3.69
N SER A 85 -1.67 14.61 -3.51
CA SER A 85 -1.46 15.82 -2.71
C SER A 85 -2.12 17.08 -3.30
N GLN A 86 -2.41 17.08 -4.61
CA GLN A 86 -3.13 18.18 -5.28
C GLN A 86 -4.65 18.12 -5.06
N GLY A 87 -5.16 17.06 -4.43
CA GLY A 87 -6.55 16.89 -4.09
C GLY A 87 -7.39 16.12 -5.12
N GLN A 88 -8.64 15.84 -4.74
CA GLN A 88 -9.52 14.92 -5.47
C GLN A 88 -9.79 15.35 -6.92
N ALA A 89 -9.99 16.65 -7.18
CA ALA A 89 -10.27 17.14 -8.53
C ALA A 89 -9.08 16.92 -9.49
N ALA A 90 -7.86 17.18 -9.02
CA ALA A 90 -6.65 16.92 -9.79
C ALA A 90 -6.47 15.42 -10.04
N ALA A 91 -6.75 14.59 -9.03
CA ALA A 91 -6.71 13.13 -9.16
C ALA A 91 -7.75 12.62 -10.19
N SER A 92 -8.98 13.12 -10.16
CA SER A 92 -10.01 12.80 -11.15
C SER A 92 -9.60 13.16 -12.58
N SER A 93 -8.92 14.30 -12.77
CA SER A 93 -8.39 14.69 -14.10
C SER A 93 -7.26 13.80 -14.60
N GLN A 94 -6.63 13.04 -13.70
CA GLN A 94 -5.51 12.13 -13.98
C GLN A 94 -5.88 10.67 -13.71
N SER A 95 -7.17 10.31 -13.77
CA SER A 95 -7.68 8.98 -13.44
C SER A 95 -6.96 7.86 -14.18
N ASP A 96 -6.70 8.05 -15.47
CA ASP A 96 -6.05 7.02 -16.31
C ASP A 96 -4.59 6.81 -15.90
N LYS A 97 -3.90 7.90 -15.55
CA LYS A 97 -2.53 7.82 -15.02
C LYS A 97 -2.52 7.11 -13.67
N ILE A 98 -3.41 7.48 -12.75
CA ILE A 98 -3.54 6.82 -11.44
C ILE A 98 -3.81 5.32 -11.62
N LYS A 99 -4.73 4.96 -12.53
CA LYS A 99 -5.03 3.56 -12.83
C LYS A 99 -3.77 2.82 -13.30
N SER A 100 -3.05 3.38 -14.26
CA SER A 100 -1.80 2.79 -14.78
C SER A 100 -0.75 2.61 -13.67
N LEU A 101 -0.59 3.60 -12.78
CA LEU A 101 0.30 3.53 -11.63
C LEU A 101 -0.11 2.38 -10.67
N THR A 102 -1.39 2.29 -10.29
CA THR A 102 -1.87 1.22 -9.40
C THR A 102 -1.82 -0.17 -10.02
N ASP A 103 -2.06 -0.29 -11.34
CA ASP A 103 -1.89 -1.53 -12.09
C ASP A 103 -0.40 -1.94 -12.10
N SER A 104 0.51 -0.97 -12.22
CA SER A 104 1.95 -1.20 -12.20
C SER A 104 2.44 -1.75 -10.86
N ILE A 105 1.96 -1.20 -9.73
CA ILE A 105 2.26 -1.75 -8.39
C ILE A 105 1.77 -3.20 -8.29
N THR A 106 0.53 -3.46 -8.71
CA THR A 106 -0.05 -4.81 -8.69
C THR A 106 0.77 -5.78 -9.52
N ALA A 107 1.22 -5.36 -10.71
CA ALA A 107 2.08 -6.18 -11.57
C ALA A 107 3.43 -6.49 -10.90
N SER A 108 4.07 -5.51 -10.27
CA SER A 108 5.32 -5.70 -9.52
C SER A 108 5.15 -6.70 -8.38
N VAL A 109 4.10 -6.54 -7.57
CA VAL A 109 3.83 -7.48 -6.48
C VAL A 109 3.56 -8.88 -7.01
N ASN A 110 2.76 -9.01 -8.08
CA ASN A 110 2.48 -10.30 -8.70
C ASN A 110 3.74 -10.99 -9.24
N LYS A 111 4.68 -10.23 -9.84
CA LYS A 111 5.98 -10.79 -10.25
C LYS A 111 6.76 -11.33 -9.06
N LEU A 112 6.80 -10.60 -7.95
CA LEU A 112 7.51 -11.02 -6.74
C LEU A 112 6.89 -12.26 -6.10
N ILE A 113 5.56 -12.36 -6.08
CA ILE A 113 4.83 -13.53 -5.55
C ILE A 113 4.99 -14.74 -6.50
N THR A 114 4.80 -14.56 -7.80
CA THR A 114 4.71 -15.64 -8.79
C THR A 114 6.07 -16.21 -9.19
N SER A 115 7.12 -15.39 -9.19
CA SER A 115 8.48 -15.84 -9.54
C SER A 115 9.03 -16.90 -8.58
N GLY A 116 8.39 -17.13 -7.43
CA GLY A 116 8.96 -17.98 -6.40
C GLY A 116 10.28 -17.42 -5.85
N ASN A 117 10.64 -16.18 -6.20
CA ASN A 117 11.77 -15.43 -5.60
C ASN A 117 11.46 -14.97 -4.17
N ALA A 118 10.29 -15.31 -3.63
CA ALA A 118 10.22 -15.75 -2.23
C ALA A 118 10.92 -17.13 -2.04
N GLY A 119 12.09 -17.31 -2.68
CA GLY A 119 12.94 -18.50 -2.73
C GLY A 119 13.74 -18.61 -1.46
N ILE A 120 13.03 -18.46 -0.35
CA ILE A 120 13.58 -18.34 0.96
C ILE A 120 13.84 -19.76 1.40
N LYS A 121 15.10 -20.18 1.30
CA LYS A 121 15.58 -21.51 1.72
C LYS A 121 15.13 -21.87 3.14
N ASN A 122 14.74 -20.87 3.94
CA ASN A 122 14.17 -21.02 5.26
C ASN A 122 12.77 -20.37 5.36
N LYS A 123 11.70 -21.18 5.27
CA LYS A 123 10.29 -20.73 5.23
C LYS A 123 9.86 -19.84 6.40
N GLN A 124 10.55 -19.94 7.55
CA GLN A 124 10.24 -19.16 8.75
C GLN A 124 10.68 -17.69 8.61
N ASN A 125 11.78 -17.43 7.91
CA ASN A 125 12.27 -16.08 7.58
C ASN A 125 11.59 -15.50 6.33
N ALA A 126 10.75 -16.31 5.68
CA ALA A 126 10.00 -15.95 4.47
C ALA A 126 8.67 -15.28 4.76
N ALA A 127 8.09 -15.63 5.91
CA ALA A 127 6.76 -15.22 6.29
C ALA A 127 6.66 -13.70 6.40
N GLU A 128 7.68 -13.03 6.94
CA GLU A 128 7.72 -11.56 7.04
C GLU A 128 7.76 -10.91 5.66
N LEU A 129 8.64 -11.36 4.76
CA LEU A 129 8.73 -10.82 3.39
C LEU A 129 7.44 -11.03 2.60
N VAL A 130 6.82 -12.21 2.74
CA VAL A 130 5.52 -12.50 2.11
C VAL A 130 4.40 -11.65 2.71
N ALA A 131 4.41 -11.42 4.02
CA ALA A 131 3.42 -10.56 4.68
C ALA A 131 3.53 -9.11 4.22
N GLU A 132 4.75 -8.59 4.06
CA GLU A 132 4.98 -7.24 3.53
C GLU A 132 4.52 -7.12 2.06
N LEU A 133 4.80 -8.12 1.22
CA LEU A 133 4.31 -8.17 -0.16
C LEU A 133 2.77 -8.20 -0.22
N GLN A 134 2.14 -9.00 0.64
CA GLN A 134 0.69 -9.04 0.76
C GLN A 134 0.15 -7.68 1.25
N GLY A 135 0.84 -7.04 2.20
CA GLY A 135 0.52 -5.69 2.67
C GLY A 135 0.54 -4.65 1.56
N ILE A 136 1.55 -4.68 0.67
CA ILE A 136 1.58 -3.80 -0.52
C ILE A 136 0.38 -4.09 -1.43
N ASN A 137 0.08 -5.36 -1.70
CA ASN A 137 -1.06 -5.75 -2.53
C ASN A 137 -2.39 -5.27 -1.95
N ASP A 138 -2.60 -5.48 -0.66
CA ASP A 138 -3.83 -5.12 0.04
C ASP A 138 -3.99 -3.60 0.14
N ALA A 139 -2.91 -2.86 0.42
CA ALA A 139 -2.91 -1.41 0.41
C ALA A 139 -3.20 -0.85 -0.99
N SER A 140 -2.64 -1.46 -2.05
CA SER A 140 -2.93 -1.08 -3.44
C SER A 140 -4.39 -1.34 -3.80
N GLY A 141 -4.93 -2.52 -3.48
CA GLY A 141 -6.34 -2.87 -3.71
C GLY A 141 -7.30 -1.99 -2.91
N GLY A 142 -6.94 -1.66 -1.66
CA GLY A 142 -7.65 -0.72 -0.80
C GLY A 142 -7.67 0.68 -1.39
N LEU A 143 -6.52 1.17 -1.85
CA LEU A 143 -6.39 2.47 -2.52
C LEU A 143 -7.29 2.53 -3.77
N VAL A 144 -7.23 1.53 -4.66
CA VAL A 144 -8.08 1.47 -5.85
C VAL A 144 -9.57 1.48 -5.47
N SER A 145 -9.94 0.71 -4.45
CA SER A 145 -11.33 0.64 -3.98
C SER A 145 -11.82 1.99 -3.46
N LEU A 146 -11.00 2.69 -2.67
CA LEU A 146 -11.31 4.02 -2.15
C LEU A 146 -11.39 5.06 -3.27
N LEU A 147 -10.45 5.03 -4.23
CA LEU A 147 -10.45 5.91 -5.40
C LEU A 147 -11.72 5.74 -6.25
N LYS A 148 -12.25 4.51 -6.35
CA LYS A 148 -13.57 4.26 -6.98
C LYS A 148 -14.71 4.83 -6.16
N GLN A 149 -14.70 4.64 -4.84
CA GLN A 149 -15.74 5.18 -3.94
C GLN A 149 -15.83 6.71 -3.99
N VAL A 150 -14.70 7.41 -4.14
CA VAL A 150 -14.68 8.88 -4.29
C VAL A 150 -14.84 9.35 -5.74
N GLY A 151 -15.08 8.45 -6.69
CA GLY A 151 -15.33 8.78 -8.09
C GLY A 151 -14.12 9.26 -8.88
N VAL A 152 -12.90 8.99 -8.39
CA VAL A 152 -11.66 9.26 -9.16
C VAL A 152 -11.43 8.16 -10.20
N LEU A 153 -11.59 6.90 -9.81
CA LEU A 153 -11.52 5.75 -10.73
C LEU A 153 -12.92 5.24 -11.06
N LYS A 154 -13.08 4.66 -12.25
CA LYS A 154 -14.30 4.02 -12.72
C LYS A 154 -14.16 2.49 -12.71
#